data_AF-A0A2T2QW22-F1
#
_entry.id   AF-A0A2T2QW22-F1
#
_cell.length_a   1.000
_cell.length_b   1.000
_cell.length_c   1.000
_cell.angle_alpha   90.00
_cell.angle_beta   90.00
_cell.angle_gamma   90.00
#
_symmetry.space_group_name_H-M   'P 1'
#
loop_
_entity.id
_entity.type
_entity.pdbx_description
1 polymer ?
#
loop_
_entity_poly.entity_id
_entity_poly.type
_entity_poly.pdbx_seq_one_letter_code
_entity_poly.pdbx_strand_id
1 'polypeptide(L)'
;MEYKVAMMGHIRFVAASNLREGVLSVRPDGVPTELLGENGAFEAVANIMLLVIGAVAVIMLIIGGVRYVISGGDSSAVEGAKNTILYAIIGIVVAFLAFAAINFLTQQLMQST
;
A
#
# COMPACT_ATOMS: atom_id res chain seq x y z
N MET A 1 8.12 37.03 43.26
CA MET A 1 7.42 35.72 43.15
C MET A 1 7.24 35.26 41.70
N GLU A 2 7.38 36.12 40.69
CA GLU A 2 7.06 35.78 39.28
C GLU A 2 8.16 35.02 38.52
N TYR A 3 9.45 35.18 38.87
CA TYR A 3 10.56 34.50 38.18
C TYR A 3 10.54 32.97 38.32
N LYS A 4 10.06 32.46 39.46
CA LYS A 4 9.93 31.01 39.71
C LYS A 4 8.79 30.38 38.89
N VAL A 5 7.77 31.16 38.54
CA VAL A 5 6.62 30.71 37.73
C VAL A 5 7.00 30.64 36.25
N ALA A 6 7.76 31.62 35.75
CA ALA A 6 8.32 31.60 34.39
C ALA A 6 9.25 30.40 34.17
N MET A 7 10.14 30.11 35.13
CA MET A 7 11.07 28.97 35.04
C MET A 7 10.36 27.61 35.15
N MET A 8 9.29 27.51 35.96
CA MET A 8 8.48 26.30 36.05
C MET A 8 7.69 26.00 34.76
N GLY A 9 7.25 27.05 34.03
CA GLY A 9 6.60 26.91 32.72
C GLY A 9 7.50 26.29 31.67
N HIS A 10 8.78 26.68 31.62
CA HIS A 10 9.77 26.12 30.70
C HIS A 10 10.08 24.63 30.99
N ILE A 11 10.15 24.22 32.27
CA ILE A 11 10.43 22.82 32.63
C ILE A 11 9.30 21.89 32.18
N ARG A 12 8.04 22.33 32.28
CA ARG A 12 6.89 21.52 31.83
C ARG A 12 6.82 21.41 30.30
N PHE A 13 7.27 22.43 29.57
CA PHE A 13 7.35 22.42 28.11
C PHE A 13 8.49 21.52 27.60
N VAL A 14 9.68 21.57 28.23
CA VAL A 14 10.82 20.72 27.87
C VAL A 14 10.55 19.24 28.17
N ALA A 15 9.83 18.91 29.24
CA ALA A 15 9.38 17.53 29.47
C ALA A 15 8.44 17.05 28.37
N ALA A 16 7.52 17.90 27.89
CA ALA A 16 6.60 17.55 26.81
C ALA A 16 7.29 17.40 25.44
N SER A 17 8.36 18.16 25.16
CA SER A 17 9.15 18.00 23.94
C SER A 17 9.94 16.68 23.95
N ASN A 18 10.58 16.33 25.06
CA ASN A 18 11.31 15.08 25.21
C ASN A 18 10.41 13.84 25.06
N LEU A 19 9.16 13.92 25.55
CA LEU A 19 8.18 12.85 25.40
C LEU A 19 7.70 12.71 23.94
N ARG A 20 7.50 13.82 23.23
CA ARG A 20 7.13 13.80 21.81
C ARG A 20 8.26 13.25 20.94
N GLU A 21 9.50 13.66 21.18
CA GLU A 21 10.67 13.15 20.48
C GLU A 21 10.86 11.65 20.72
N GLY A 22 10.66 11.18 21.95
CA GLY A 22 10.68 9.76 22.28
C GLY A 22 9.61 8.96 21.53
N VAL A 23 8.37 9.45 21.45
CA VAL A 23 7.29 8.78 20.70
C VAL A 23 7.56 8.76 19.19
N LEU A 24 8.14 9.83 18.63
CA LEU A 24 8.50 9.89 17.21
C LEU A 24 9.65 8.92 16.87
N SER A 25 10.59 8.70 17.79
CA SER A 25 11.71 7.77 17.59
C SER A 25 11.33 6.28 17.58
N VAL A 26 10.16 5.91 18.12
CA VAL A 26 9.64 4.53 18.11
C VAL A 26 8.75 4.29 16.88
N ARG A 27 8.38 5.34 16.15
CA ARG A 27 7.56 5.22 14.94
C ARG A 27 8.39 4.59 13.81
N PRO A 28 7.95 3.48 13.20
CA PRO A 28 8.64 2.87 12.07
C PRO A 28 8.63 3.78 10.84
N ASP A 29 9.76 3.83 10.12
CA ASP A 29 9.82 4.47 8.80
C ASP A 29 8.90 3.71 7.83
N GLY A 30 8.00 4.44 7.16
CA GLY A 30 7.02 3.88 6.22
C GLY A 30 5.59 3.75 6.75
N VAL A 31 5.29 4.18 7.99
CA VAL A 31 3.89 4.38 8.39
C VAL A 31 3.38 5.73 7.89
N PRO A 32 2.26 5.75 7.16
CA PRO A 32 1.70 6.96 6.55
C PRO A 32 1.31 7.98 7.63
N THR A 33 1.81 9.22 7.49
CA THR A 33 1.50 10.33 8.41
C THR A 33 0.24 11.08 8.04
N GLU A 34 -0.13 10.99 6.78
CA GLU A 34 -1.25 11.72 6.18
C GLU A 34 -2.22 10.71 5.60
N LEU A 35 -3.50 11.06 5.57
CA LEU A 35 -4.50 10.21 4.94
C LEU A 35 -4.36 10.29 3.41
N LEU A 36 -4.20 11.50 2.89
CA LEU A 36 -4.10 11.82 1.47
C LEU A 36 -2.81 12.63 1.26
N GLY A 37 -1.97 12.23 0.30
CA GLY A 37 -0.66 12.83 0.06
C GLY A 37 0.32 11.78 -0.46
N GLU A 38 1.53 12.22 -0.83
CA GLU A 38 2.62 11.33 -1.24
C GLU A 38 3.02 10.44 -0.05
N ASN A 39 2.86 9.12 -0.19
CA ASN A 39 2.95 8.13 0.90
C ASN A 39 1.83 8.22 1.95
N GLY A 40 0.66 8.71 1.56
CA GLY A 40 -0.54 8.72 2.40
C GLY A 40 -1.06 7.31 2.71
N ALA A 41 -1.99 7.21 3.66
CA ALA A 41 -2.52 5.93 4.12
C ALA A 41 -3.17 5.10 3.01
N PHE A 42 -3.88 5.76 2.08
CA PHE A 42 -4.48 5.08 0.92
C PHE A 42 -3.43 4.53 -0.04
N GLU A 43 -2.37 5.29 -0.30
CA GLU A 43 -1.30 4.87 -1.20
C GLU A 43 -0.49 3.71 -0.60
N ALA A 44 -0.20 3.77 0.70
CA ALA A 44 0.48 2.70 1.42
C ALA A 44 -0.31 1.38 1.36
N VAL A 45 -1.62 1.42 1.62
CA VAL A 45 -2.49 0.24 1.54
C VAL A 45 -2.57 -0.29 0.11
N ALA A 46 -2.71 0.61 -0.89
CA ALA A 46 -2.75 0.23 -2.29
C ALA A 46 -1.45 -0.46 -2.74
N ASN A 47 -0.29 0.06 -2.34
CA ASN A 47 1.02 -0.53 -2.66
C ASN A 47 1.21 -1.91 -2.02
N ILE A 48 0.78 -2.09 -0.77
CA ILE A 48 0.83 -3.41 -0.12
C ILE A 48 -0.10 -4.39 -0.83
N MET A 49 -1.32 -3.96 -1.19
CA MET A 49 -2.26 -4.79 -1.96
C MET A 49 -1.70 -5.15 -3.34
N LEU A 50 -1.08 -4.20 -4.06
CA LEU A 50 -0.41 -4.46 -5.33
C LEU A 50 0.68 -5.53 -5.20
N LEU A 51 1.47 -5.48 -4.14
CA LEU A 51 2.52 -6.45 -3.88
C LEU A 51 1.95 -7.86 -3.66
N VAL A 52 0.89 -7.96 -2.86
CA VAL A 52 0.19 -9.23 -2.61
C VAL A 52 -0.48 -9.77 -3.88
N ILE A 53 -1.22 -8.92 -4.60
CA ILE A 53 -1.90 -9.30 -5.85
C ILE A 53 -0.87 -9.72 -6.90
N GLY A 54 0.22 -8.97 -7.05
CA GLY A 54 1.31 -9.29 -7.97
C GLY A 54 1.93 -10.65 -7.66
N ALA A 55 2.24 -10.94 -6.39
CA ALA A 55 2.77 -12.24 -5.98
C ALA A 55 1.78 -13.39 -6.28
N VAL A 56 0.50 -13.22 -5.95
CA VAL A 56 -0.53 -14.22 -6.22
C VAL A 56 -0.73 -14.43 -7.72
N ALA A 57 -0.70 -13.36 -8.51
CA ALA A 57 -0.88 -13.43 -9.95
C ALA A 57 0.26 -14.22 -10.63
N VAL A 58 1.51 -14.02 -10.20
CA VAL A 58 2.65 -14.82 -10.69
C VAL A 58 2.46 -16.31 -10.39
N ILE A 59 2.03 -16.65 -9.17
CA ILE A 59 1.77 -18.05 -8.80
C ILE A 59 0.67 -18.65 -9.69
N MET A 60 -0.44 -17.93 -9.90
CA MET A 60 -1.54 -18.37 -10.76
C MET A 60 -1.11 -18.54 -12.23
N LEU A 61 -0.25 -17.66 -12.74
CA LEU A 61 0.32 -17.79 -14.09
C LEU A 61 1.19 -19.04 -14.22
N ILE A 62 2.00 -19.36 -13.21
CA ILE A 62 2.83 -20.57 -13.20
C ILE A 62 1.93 -21.82 -13.21
N ILE A 63 0.92 -21.88 -12.34
CA ILE A 63 0.00 -23.02 -12.26
C ILE A 63 -0.79 -23.18 -13.57
N GLY A 64 -1.33 -22.09 -14.10
CA GLY A 64 -2.05 -22.09 -15.38
C GLY A 64 -1.16 -22.50 -16.55
N GLY A 65 0.08 -22.00 -16.59
CA GLY A 65 1.07 -22.32 -17.63
C GLY A 65 1.52 -23.77 -17.61
N VAL A 66 1.85 -24.31 -16.43
CA VAL A 66 2.21 -25.73 -16.27
C VAL A 66 1.04 -26.63 -16.68
N ARG A 67 -0.18 -26.32 -16.22
CA ARG A 67 -1.39 -27.05 -16.61
C ARG A 67 -1.64 -26.99 -18.11
N TYR A 68 -1.38 -25.85 -18.75
CA TYR A 68 -1.51 -25.68 -20.20
C TYR A 68 -0.55 -26.59 -20.97
N VAL A 69 0.72 -26.68 -20.56
CA VAL A 69 1.70 -27.53 -21.25
C VAL A 69 1.39 -29.02 -21.06
N ILE A 70 0.98 -29.44 -19.85
CA ILE A 70 0.69 -30.85 -19.53
C ILE A 70 -0.64 -31.31 -20.13
N SER A 71 -1.55 -30.40 -20.48
CA SER A 71 -2.88 -30.72 -21.02
C SER A 71 -2.87 -31.58 -22.29
N GLY A 72 -1.74 -31.66 -23.02
CA GLY A 72 -1.56 -32.62 -24.10
C GLY A 72 -2.51 -32.44 -25.30
N GLY A 73 -3.20 -31.30 -25.40
CA GLY A 73 -4.18 -31.02 -26.44
C GLY A 73 -5.61 -31.44 -26.12
N ASP A 74 -5.88 -31.98 -24.92
CA ASP A 74 -7.26 -32.17 -24.46
C ASP A 74 -7.97 -30.81 -24.35
N SER A 75 -9.04 -30.63 -25.11
CA SER A 75 -9.71 -29.33 -25.26
C SER A 75 -10.21 -28.78 -23.92
N SER A 76 -10.74 -29.64 -23.05
CA SER A 76 -11.26 -29.24 -21.74
C SER A 76 -10.14 -28.79 -20.79
N ALA A 77 -9.06 -29.56 -20.73
CA ALA A 77 -7.89 -29.24 -19.91
C ALA A 77 -7.19 -27.95 -20.40
N VAL A 78 -7.08 -27.78 -21.72
CA VAL A 78 -6.55 -26.58 -22.37
C VAL A 78 -7.41 -25.35 -22.03
N GLU A 79 -8.72 -25.46 -22.14
CA GLU A 79 -9.65 -24.36 -21.85
C GLU A 79 -9.59 -23.96 -20.37
N GLY A 80 -9.59 -24.92 -19.45
CA GLY A 80 -9.44 -24.67 -18.02
C GLY A 80 -8.12 -23.97 -17.67
N ALA A 81 -7.02 -24.36 -18.33
CA ALA A 81 -5.72 -23.70 -18.16
C ALA A 81 -5.72 -22.27 -18.70
N LYS A 82 -6.30 -22.05 -19.90
CA LYS A 82 -6.45 -20.71 -20.48
C LYS A 82 -7.29 -19.78 -19.61
N ASN A 83 -8.40 -20.27 -19.05
CA ASN A 83 -9.25 -19.47 -18.16
C ASN A 83 -8.51 -19.06 -16.89
N THR A 84 -7.68 -19.95 -16.34
CA THR A 84 -6.83 -19.64 -15.19
C THR A 84 -5.83 -18.52 -15.50
N ILE A 85 -5.15 -18.62 -16.65
CA ILE A 85 -4.22 -17.58 -17.13
C ILE A 85 -4.96 -16.27 -17.38
N LEU A 86 -6.13 -16.32 -18.01
CA LEU A 86 -6.94 -15.14 -18.33
C LEU A 86 -7.35 -14.39 -17.07
N TYR A 87 -7.85 -15.09 -16.06
CA TYR A 87 -8.24 -14.46 -14.79
C TYR A 87 -7.04 -13.87 -14.05
N ALA A 88 -5.87 -14.52 -14.10
CA ALA A 88 -4.64 -13.96 -13.54
C ALA A 88 -4.24 -12.65 -14.23
N ILE A 89 -4.30 -12.60 -15.56
CA ILE A 89 -3.99 -11.39 -16.34
C ILE A 89 -4.99 -10.27 -16.03
N ILE A 90 -6.29 -10.58 -16.01
CA ILE A 90 -7.33 -9.59 -15.68
C ILE A 90 -7.10 -9.01 -14.29
N GLY A 91 -6.74 -9.84 -13.31
CA GLY A 91 -6.40 -9.39 -11.96
C GLY A 91 -5.26 -8.38 -11.93
N ILE A 92 -4.19 -8.63 -12.70
CA ILE A 92 -3.04 -7.70 -12.83
C ILE A 92 -3.50 -6.37 -13.45
N VAL A 93 -4.25 -6.43 -14.55
CA VAL A 93 -4.72 -5.22 -15.26
C VAL A 93 -5.59 -4.36 -14.34
N VAL A 94 -6.55 -4.98 -13.64
CA VAL A 94 -7.44 -4.28 -12.70
C VAL A 94 -6.65 -3.67 -11.55
N ALA A 95 -5.63 -4.38 -11.03
CA ALA A 95 -4.78 -3.87 -9.96
C ALA A 95 -4.02 -2.61 -10.38
N PHE A 96 -3.46 -2.57 -11.59
CA PHE A 96 -2.80 -1.36 -12.12
C PHE A 96 -3.77 -0.21 -12.34
N LEU A 97 -4.97 -0.48 -12.86
CA LEU A 97 -6.00 0.54 -13.03
C LEU A 97 -6.44 1.13 -11.68
N ALA A 98 -6.59 0.30 -10.65
CA ALA A 98 -6.93 0.76 -9.31
C ALA A 98 -5.85 1.68 -8.73
N PHE A 99 -4.57 1.31 -8.86
CA PHE A 99 -3.46 2.16 -8.41
C PHE A 99 -3.42 3.50 -9.14
N ALA A 100 -3.56 3.50 -10.47
CA ALA A 100 -3.61 4.73 -11.25
C ALA A 100 -4.79 5.62 -10.84
N ALA A 101 -5.96 5.04 -10.60
CA ALA A 101 -7.15 5.77 -10.16
C ALA A 101 -6.97 6.42 -8.77
N ILE A 102 -6.33 5.74 -7.82
CA ILE A 102 -6.05 6.29 -6.48
C ILE A 102 -5.10 7.49 -6.58
N ASN A 103 -4.02 7.34 -7.35
CA ASN A 103 -3.07 8.44 -7.58
C ASN A 103 -3.74 9.65 -8.24
N PHE A 104 -4.59 9.39 -9.23
CA PHE A 104 -5.38 10.43 -9.88
C PHE A 104 -6.32 11.14 -8.89
N LEU A 105 -7.01 10.39 -8.03
CA LEU A 105 -7.89 10.96 -7.01
C LEU A 105 -7.14 11.84 -6.02
N THR A 106 -5.99 11.38 -5.51
CA THR A 106 -5.15 12.15 -4.58
C THR A 106 -4.67 13.45 -5.21
N GLN A 107 -4.22 13.41 -6.48
CA GLN A 107 -3.79 14.61 -7.20
C GLN A 107 -4.92 15.63 -7.38
N GLN A 108 -6.12 15.18 -7.74
CA GLN A 108 -7.27 16.06 -7.92
C GLN A 108 -7.71 16.73 -6.61
N LEU A 109 -7.69 16.00 -5.49
CA LEU A 109 -8.05 16.54 -4.19
C LEU A 109 -7.00 17.53 -3.66
N MET A 110 -5.71 17.28 -3.92
CA MET A 110 -4.62 18.19 -3.53
C MET A 110 -4.57 19.48 -4.38
N GLN A 111 -4.98 19.44 -5.65
CA GLN A 111 -5.06 20.64 -6.49
C GLN A 111 -6.26 21.55 -6.16
N SER A 112 -7.29 20.99 -5.52
CA SER A 112 -8.56 21.68 -5.25
C SER A 112 -8.60 22.41 -3.89
N THR A 113 -7.56 22.26 -3.06
CA THR A 113 -7.39 22.95 -1.77
C THR A 113 -6.19 23.89 -1.85
#